data_AF-A0A2E1QB12-F1
#
_entry.id   AF-A0A2E1QB12-F1
#
_cell.length_a   1.000
_cell.length_b   1.000
_cell.length_c   1.000
_cell.angle_alpha   90.00
_cell.angle_beta   90.00
_cell.angle_gamma   90.00
#
_symmetry.space_group_name_H-M   'P 1'
#
loop_
_entity.id
_entity.type
_entity.pdbx_description
1 polymer ?
#
loop_
_entity_poly.entity_id
_entity_poly.type
_entity_poly.pdbx_seq_one_letter_code
_entity_poly.pdbx_strand_id
1 'polypeptide(L)'
;MKLLILCMIFNLSSVYGKLPNDVRWVIESSEYEALCHQIFNNAIYKLKKKLSPNNFSLNIANNNYAVVLDLDETIMDNSDYQVMLFDKNEKYNPESWDEWVLKEDAKLVPGARKYLNFLRDNNIQVIFLSNRMDKRVEETKNNLKKLGVFSDNDIYLLRLDKADKKTVRREEIFNSTGRMKNYNNFEIIQYLGDAMGDFEDKNLDRFGIDNFVFPNPMYGKW
;
A
#
# COMPACT_ATOMS: atom_id res chain seq x y z
N MET A 1 50.41 0.35 -37.32
CA MET A 1 49.10 -0.34 -37.30
C MET A 1 48.31 0.20 -36.11
N LYS A 2 47.48 1.23 -36.30
CA LYS A 2 46.70 1.86 -35.21
C LYS A 2 45.38 1.09 -35.05
N LEU A 3 45.21 0.46 -33.89
CA LEU A 3 44.00 -0.26 -33.51
C LEU A 3 42.94 0.78 -33.11
N LEU A 4 41.90 0.96 -33.92
CA LEU A 4 40.72 1.73 -33.55
C LEU A 4 39.89 0.88 -32.58
N ILE A 5 39.82 1.31 -31.32
CA ILE A 5 38.84 0.80 -30.36
C ILE A 5 37.51 1.51 -30.67
N LEU A 6 36.58 0.76 -31.27
CA LEU A 6 35.21 1.20 -31.47
C LEU A 6 34.47 1.00 -30.13
N CYS A 7 34.40 2.05 -29.30
CA CYS A 7 33.49 2.06 -28.16
C CYS A 7 32.05 2.07 -28.67
N MET A 8 31.40 0.91 -28.66
CA MET A 8 29.94 0.84 -28.73
C MET A 8 29.39 1.41 -27.43
N ILE A 9 29.01 2.69 -27.47
CA ILE A 9 28.08 3.25 -26.48
C ILE A 9 26.74 2.58 -26.76
N PHE A 10 26.39 1.59 -25.93
CA PHE A 10 25.01 1.13 -25.86
C PHE A 10 24.16 2.30 -25.36
N ASN A 11 23.50 2.99 -26.28
CA ASN A 11 22.39 3.88 -25.95
C ASN A 11 21.28 3.01 -25.36
N LEU A 12 21.23 2.92 -24.02
CA LEU A 12 20.07 2.38 -23.29
C LEU A 12 18.82 3.28 -23.39
N SER A 13 18.89 4.34 -24.19
CA SER A 13 17.91 5.42 -24.29
C SER A 13 16.82 5.20 -25.34
N SER A 14 16.49 3.96 -25.74
CA SER A 14 15.43 3.75 -26.75
C SER A 14 14.42 2.62 -26.51
N VAL A 15 14.30 2.07 -25.30
CA VAL A 15 13.18 1.16 -24.96
C VAL A 15 12.10 1.84 -24.11
N TYR A 16 12.44 2.87 -23.35
CA TYR A 16 11.51 3.61 -22.46
C TYR A 16 10.68 4.70 -23.15
N GLY A 17 10.93 4.97 -24.43
CA GLY A 17 10.18 5.97 -25.19
C GLY A 17 8.83 5.43 -25.66
N LYS A 18 7.87 5.15 -24.75
CA LYS A 18 6.44 4.98 -25.08
C LYS A 18 5.45 4.73 -23.93
N LEU A 19 5.87 4.55 -22.67
CA LEU A 19 4.91 4.35 -21.57
C LEU A 19 3.96 5.56 -21.42
N PRO A 20 2.69 5.35 -21.05
CA PRO A 20 1.76 6.47 -20.87
C PRO A 20 2.18 7.32 -19.66
N ASN A 21 1.80 8.60 -19.68
CA ASN A 21 2.33 9.61 -18.75
C ASN A 21 2.04 9.31 -17.28
N ASP A 22 0.89 8.71 -16.99
CA ASP A 22 0.49 8.25 -15.66
C ASP A 22 1.46 7.19 -15.09
N VAL A 23 1.81 6.18 -15.87
CA VAL A 23 2.76 5.12 -15.48
C VAL A 23 4.17 5.71 -15.33
N ARG A 24 4.62 6.52 -16.29
CA ARG A 24 5.94 7.18 -16.19
C ARG A 24 6.05 8.07 -14.96
N TRP A 25 4.97 8.79 -14.63
CA TRP A 25 4.96 9.63 -13.45
C TRP A 25 5.15 8.80 -12.17
N VAL A 26 4.54 7.63 -12.07
CA VAL A 26 4.74 6.74 -10.90
C VAL A 26 6.14 6.14 -10.86
N ILE A 27 6.67 5.61 -11.99
CA ILE A 27 7.91 4.82 -11.97
C ILE A 27 9.19 5.64 -12.17
N GLU A 28 9.11 6.84 -12.77
CA GLU A 28 10.28 7.65 -13.15
C GLU A 28 10.36 8.97 -12.38
N SER A 29 9.24 9.52 -11.86
CA SER A 29 9.24 10.87 -11.29
C SER A 29 9.72 10.90 -9.84
N SER A 30 10.59 11.88 -9.55
CA SER A 30 10.98 12.19 -8.17
C SER A 30 9.81 12.76 -7.35
N GLU A 31 8.80 13.32 -8.02
CA GLU A 31 7.60 13.90 -7.44
C GLU A 31 6.72 12.82 -6.80
N TYR A 32 6.53 11.68 -7.47
CA TYR A 32 5.82 10.53 -6.89
C TYR A 32 6.52 10.04 -5.61
N GLU A 33 7.83 9.80 -5.69
CA GLU A 33 8.63 9.38 -4.53
C GLU A 33 8.53 10.38 -3.37
N ALA A 34 8.68 11.68 -3.66
CA ALA A 34 8.57 12.74 -2.67
C ALA A 34 7.18 12.80 -2.03
N LEU A 35 6.11 12.63 -2.81
CA LEU A 35 4.73 12.60 -2.31
C LEU A 35 4.49 11.39 -1.40
N CYS A 36 4.90 10.19 -1.80
CA CYS A 36 4.80 9.00 -0.96
C CYS A 36 5.53 9.19 0.38
N HIS A 37 6.75 9.72 0.35
CA HIS A 37 7.49 10.06 1.56
C HIS A 37 6.81 11.14 2.40
N GLN A 38 6.26 12.19 1.78
CA GLN A 38 5.53 13.25 2.47
C GLN A 38 4.33 12.67 3.21
N ILE A 39 3.57 11.80 2.56
CA ILE A 39 2.37 11.17 3.11
C ILE A 39 2.73 10.31 4.33
N PHE A 40 3.68 9.38 4.19
CA PHE A 40 4.09 8.53 5.31
C PHE A 40 4.72 9.34 6.44
N ASN A 41 5.55 10.34 6.15
CA ASN A 41 6.14 11.17 7.19
C ASN A 41 5.07 11.99 7.95
N ASN A 42 4.04 12.50 7.26
CA ASN A 42 2.92 13.17 7.90
C ASN A 42 2.11 12.18 8.76
N ALA A 43 1.82 10.98 8.25
CA ALA A 43 1.15 9.93 9.02
C ALA A 43 1.89 9.61 10.32
N ILE A 44 3.21 9.37 10.25
CA ILE A 44 4.06 9.17 11.44
C ILE A 44 4.01 10.37 12.39
N TYR A 45 4.06 11.60 11.86
CA TYR A 45 4.02 12.80 12.68
C TYR A 45 2.71 12.90 13.48
N LYS A 46 1.57 12.58 12.85
CA LYS A 46 0.26 12.54 13.51
C LYS A 46 0.18 11.43 14.55
N LEU A 47 0.72 10.24 14.26
CA LEU A 47 0.83 9.16 15.24
C LEU A 47 1.69 9.57 16.44
N LYS A 48 2.86 10.15 16.22
CA LYS A 48 3.72 10.65 17.31
C LYS A 48 3.00 11.65 18.21
N LYS A 49 2.21 12.57 17.63
CA LYS A 49 1.38 13.50 18.41
C LYS A 49 0.29 12.79 19.21
N LYS A 50 -0.35 11.78 18.62
CA LYS A 50 -1.39 11.00 19.29
C LYS A 50 -0.84 10.10 20.40
N LEU A 51 0.34 9.52 20.20
CA LEU A 51 1.03 8.65 21.17
C LEU A 51 1.78 9.42 22.25
N SER A 52 2.11 10.70 22.01
CA SER A 52 2.84 11.51 22.99
C SER A 52 2.04 11.59 24.29
N PRO A 53 2.63 11.23 25.44
CA PRO A 53 1.99 11.41 26.73
C PRO A 53 1.82 12.90 26.99
N ASN A 54 0.64 13.46 26.72
CA ASN A 54 0.23 14.65 27.44
C ASN A 54 0.11 14.26 28.92
N ASN A 55 0.54 15.16 29.81
CA ASN A 55 0.76 14.99 31.26
C ASN A 55 -0.43 14.51 32.12
N PHE A 56 -1.44 13.86 31.55
CA PHE A 56 -2.64 13.34 32.20
C PHE A 56 -3.01 11.90 31.82
N SER A 57 -2.15 11.14 31.13
CA SER A 57 -2.49 9.74 30.78
C SER A 57 -1.32 8.79 30.99
N LEU A 58 -1.22 8.27 32.21
CA LEU A 58 -0.59 6.99 32.51
C LEU A 58 -1.42 5.87 31.86
N ASN A 59 -1.22 5.59 30.57
CA ASN A 59 -1.57 4.31 29.93
C ASN A 59 -1.01 4.24 28.48
N ILE A 60 0.32 4.18 28.36
CA ILE A 60 0.98 3.87 27.07
C ILE A 60 0.92 2.36 26.77
N ALA A 61 0.59 1.52 27.77
CA ALA A 61 0.71 0.06 27.66
C ALA A 61 -0.57 -0.71 27.24
N ASN A 62 -1.74 -0.05 27.12
CA ASN A 62 -3.03 -0.76 26.99
C ASN A 62 -3.97 -0.23 25.89
N ASN A 63 -3.51 0.64 24.98
CA ASN A 63 -4.37 1.12 23.90
C ASN A 63 -4.33 0.14 22.72
N ASN A 64 -5.45 -0.52 22.42
CA ASN A 64 -5.61 -1.38 21.25
C ASN A 64 -5.74 -0.53 19.97
N TYR A 65 -4.70 0.23 19.64
CA TYR A 65 -4.69 1.05 18.43
C TYR A 65 -4.42 0.21 17.19
N ALA A 66 -5.14 0.50 16.11
CA ALA A 66 -4.87 -0.07 14.80
C ALA A 66 -4.89 0.99 13.71
N VAL A 67 -4.21 0.68 12.60
CA VAL A 67 -4.33 1.41 11.35
C VAL A 67 -4.85 0.48 10.26
N VAL A 68 -5.69 1.02 9.39
CA VAL A 68 -6.22 0.28 8.25
C VAL A 68 -5.51 0.75 6.99
N LEU A 69 -4.88 -0.18 6.29
CA LEU A 69 -4.07 0.08 5.10
C LEU A 69 -4.66 -0.65 3.91
N ASP A 70 -4.81 0.04 2.78
CA ASP A 70 -4.80 -0.68 1.50
C ASP A 70 -3.41 -1.28 1.21
N LEU A 71 -3.34 -2.25 0.31
CA LEU A 71 -2.07 -2.82 -0.15
C LEU A 71 -1.60 -2.23 -1.48
N ASP A 72 -2.41 -2.31 -2.53
CA ASP A 72 -1.95 -2.05 -3.89
C ASP A 72 -1.86 -0.54 -4.13
N GLU A 73 -0.72 -0.05 -4.59
CA GLU A 73 -0.41 1.37 -4.80
C GLU A 73 -0.39 2.21 -3.50
N THR A 74 -0.51 1.56 -2.34
CA THR A 74 -0.38 2.17 -1.00
C THR A 74 0.84 1.62 -0.24
N ILE A 75 0.98 0.30 -0.16
CA ILE A 75 2.12 -0.38 0.47
C ILE A 75 2.96 -1.13 -0.56
N MET A 76 2.29 -1.83 -1.48
CA MET A 76 2.87 -2.61 -2.55
C MET A 76 2.72 -1.86 -3.87
N ASP A 77 3.84 -1.64 -4.55
CA ASP A 77 3.90 -1.01 -5.86
C ASP A 77 3.79 -2.08 -6.96
N ASN A 78 2.69 -2.01 -7.72
CA ASN A 78 2.37 -2.90 -8.83
C ASN A 78 2.50 -2.20 -10.18
N SER A 79 3.19 -1.06 -10.27
CA SER A 79 3.40 -0.33 -11.53
C SER A 79 4.06 -1.18 -12.63
N ASP A 80 4.92 -2.14 -12.27
CA ASP A 80 5.50 -3.11 -13.21
C ASP A 80 4.43 -3.97 -13.92
N TYR A 81 3.26 -4.20 -13.30
CA TYR A 81 2.13 -4.84 -13.96
C TYR A 81 1.53 -3.94 -15.05
N GLN A 82 1.45 -2.62 -14.81
CA GLN A 82 1.00 -1.67 -15.83
C GLN A 82 1.97 -1.58 -17.01
N VAL A 83 3.28 -1.63 -16.73
CA VAL A 83 4.33 -1.74 -17.75
C VAL A 83 4.15 -3.02 -18.57
N MET A 84 3.92 -4.17 -17.92
CA MET A 84 3.69 -5.44 -18.60
C MET A 84 2.45 -5.41 -19.51
N LEU A 85 1.35 -4.82 -19.04
CA LEU A 85 0.14 -4.67 -19.85
C LEU A 85 0.41 -3.78 -21.08
N PHE A 86 1.14 -2.68 -20.89
CA PHE A 86 1.53 -1.80 -21.98
C PHE A 86 2.38 -2.51 -23.03
N ASP A 87 3.42 -3.23 -22.61
CA ASP A 87 4.33 -3.95 -23.50
C ASP A 87 3.62 -5.04 -24.30
N LYS A 88 2.60 -5.69 -23.70
CA LYS A 88 1.76 -6.69 -24.36
C LYS A 88 0.61 -6.10 -25.17
N ASN A 89 0.38 -4.78 -25.11
CA ASN A 89 -0.81 -4.12 -25.64
C ASN A 89 -2.13 -4.76 -25.11
N GLU A 90 -2.12 -5.12 -23.82
CA GLU A 90 -3.24 -5.72 -23.11
C GLU A 90 -3.91 -4.69 -22.18
N LYS A 91 -5.13 -5.01 -21.74
CA LYS A 91 -5.83 -4.28 -20.69
C LYS A 91 -5.93 -5.15 -19.45
N TYR A 92 -6.12 -4.50 -18.30
CA TYR A 92 -6.42 -5.20 -17.06
C TYR A 92 -7.53 -6.23 -17.28
N ASN A 93 -7.27 -7.45 -16.84
CA ASN A 93 -8.27 -8.48 -16.61
C ASN A 93 -7.94 -9.25 -15.33
N PRO A 94 -8.94 -9.88 -14.68
CA PRO A 94 -8.72 -10.61 -13.43
C PRO A 94 -7.70 -11.75 -13.53
N GLU A 95 -7.61 -12.42 -14.68
CA GLU A 95 -6.72 -13.56 -14.89
C GLU A 95 -5.24 -13.11 -14.95
N SER A 96 -4.91 -12.09 -15.75
CA SER A 96 -3.55 -11.58 -15.82
C SER A 96 -3.10 -10.91 -14.52
N TRP A 97 -4.04 -10.31 -13.77
CA TRP A 97 -3.76 -9.81 -12.43
C TRP A 97 -3.46 -10.93 -11.44
N ASP A 98 -4.21 -12.04 -11.51
CA ASP A 98 -3.97 -13.23 -10.68
C ASP A 98 -2.58 -13.82 -10.97
N GLU A 99 -2.17 -13.89 -12.24
CA GLU A 99 -0.82 -14.27 -12.66
C GLU A 99 0.26 -13.31 -12.16
N TRP A 100 -0.01 -12.00 -12.11
CA TRP A 100 0.91 -11.03 -11.54
C TRP A 100 1.13 -11.27 -10.04
N VAL A 101 0.05 -11.45 -9.27
CA VAL A 101 0.14 -11.70 -7.83
C VAL A 101 0.91 -12.99 -7.54
N LEU A 102 0.73 -14.03 -8.37
CA LEU A 102 1.47 -15.29 -8.29
C LEU A 102 3.00 -15.14 -8.47
N LYS A 103 3.46 -14.09 -9.15
CA LYS A 103 4.91 -13.83 -9.29
C LYS A 103 5.54 -13.33 -7.99
N GLU A 104 4.74 -12.67 -7.13
CA GLU A 104 5.19 -12.10 -5.87
C GLU A 104 6.36 -11.11 -6.06
N ASP A 105 6.33 -10.34 -7.16
CA ASP A 105 7.40 -9.45 -7.62
C ASP A 105 7.07 -7.96 -7.43
N ALA A 106 5.95 -7.63 -6.80
CA ALA A 106 5.62 -6.23 -6.50
C ALA A 106 6.68 -5.63 -5.56
N LYS A 107 6.93 -4.33 -5.73
CA LYS A 107 7.90 -3.56 -4.95
C LYS A 107 7.22 -2.91 -3.74
N LEU A 108 7.97 -2.16 -2.94
CA LEU A 108 7.37 -1.29 -1.92
C LEU A 108 7.14 0.10 -2.47
N VAL A 109 5.98 0.66 -2.16
CA VAL A 109 5.74 2.11 -2.31
C VAL A 109 6.79 2.87 -1.48
N PRO A 110 7.40 3.94 -2.01
CA PRO A 110 8.47 4.67 -1.31
C PRO A 110 8.05 5.11 0.10
N GLY A 111 8.88 4.78 1.10
CA GLY A 111 8.61 5.09 2.51
C GLY A 111 7.77 4.05 3.28
N ALA A 112 7.11 3.09 2.61
CA ALA A 112 6.22 2.12 3.27
C ALA A 112 6.92 1.30 4.36
N ARG A 113 8.17 0.85 4.12
CA ARG A 113 8.97 0.12 5.12
C ARG A 113 9.11 0.88 6.43
N LYS A 114 9.48 2.17 6.34
CA LYS A 114 9.69 3.02 7.52
C LYS A 114 8.40 3.18 8.31
N TYR A 115 7.28 3.33 7.61
CA TYR A 115 5.96 3.45 8.24
C TYR A 115 5.54 2.16 8.95
N LEU A 116 5.63 1.00 8.28
CA LEU A 116 5.28 -0.29 8.88
C LEU A 116 6.15 -0.62 10.10
N ASN A 117 7.45 -0.35 10.03
CA ASN A 117 8.34 -0.51 11.18
C ASN A 117 7.94 0.41 12.34
N PHE A 118 7.65 1.69 12.06
CA PHE A 118 7.19 2.62 13.10
C PHE A 118 5.94 2.12 13.83
N LEU A 119 4.95 1.59 13.10
CA LEU A 119 3.73 1.04 13.71
C LEU A 119 4.06 -0.11 14.67
N ARG A 120 4.90 -1.05 14.22
CA ARG A 120 5.30 -2.23 15.01
C ARG A 120 6.12 -1.86 16.24
N ASP A 121 7.07 -0.94 16.09
CA ASP A 121 7.90 -0.43 17.19
C ASP A 121 7.07 0.28 18.28
N ASN A 122 5.84 0.70 17.94
CA ASN A 122 4.91 1.37 18.85
C ASN A 122 3.68 0.53 19.18
N ASN A 123 3.71 -0.80 18.92
CA ASN A 123 2.62 -1.74 19.19
C ASN A 123 1.27 -1.33 18.58
N ILE A 124 1.28 -0.66 17.43
CA ILE A 124 0.07 -0.33 16.67
C ILE A 124 -0.23 -1.50 15.73
N GLN A 125 -1.44 -2.06 15.83
CA GLN A 125 -1.89 -3.15 14.98
C GLN A 125 -2.03 -2.70 13.51
N VAL A 126 -1.50 -3.51 12.59
CA VAL A 126 -1.67 -3.32 11.15
C VAL A 126 -2.82 -4.18 10.67
N ILE A 127 -3.81 -3.55 10.02
CA ILE A 127 -4.91 -4.26 9.35
C ILE A 127 -4.86 -3.93 7.86
N PHE A 128 -4.47 -4.91 7.04
CA PHE A 128 -4.52 -4.79 5.59
C PHE A 128 -5.95 -5.06 5.09
N LEU A 129 -6.57 -4.05 4.51
CA LEU A 129 -7.90 -4.11 3.90
C LEU A 129 -7.77 -3.91 2.39
N SER A 130 -7.53 -5.00 1.65
CA SER A 130 -7.18 -4.95 0.22
C SER A 130 -8.16 -5.72 -0.66
N ASN A 131 -8.35 -5.27 -1.91
CA ASN A 131 -9.17 -5.98 -2.89
C ASN A 131 -8.46 -7.13 -3.62
N ARG A 132 -7.21 -7.46 -3.27
CA ARG A 132 -6.62 -8.75 -3.64
C ARG A 132 -7.55 -9.88 -3.21
N MET A 133 -7.63 -10.91 -4.03
CA MET A 133 -8.47 -12.07 -3.73
C MET A 133 -7.86 -12.88 -2.60
N ASP A 134 -8.68 -13.31 -1.64
CA ASP A 134 -8.24 -14.06 -0.45
C ASP A 134 -7.54 -15.38 -0.80
N LYS A 135 -7.91 -16.00 -1.93
CA LYS A 135 -7.19 -17.16 -2.49
C LYS A 135 -5.70 -16.89 -2.77
N ARG A 136 -5.26 -15.62 -2.76
CA ARG A 136 -3.88 -15.16 -2.95
C ARG A 136 -3.23 -14.59 -1.69
N VAL A 137 -3.78 -14.89 -0.51
CA VAL A 137 -3.25 -14.38 0.76
C VAL A 137 -1.82 -14.85 1.01
N GLU A 138 -1.48 -16.08 0.66
CA GLU A 138 -0.14 -16.63 0.89
C GLU A 138 0.90 -16.00 -0.03
N GLU A 139 0.59 -15.82 -1.32
CA GLU A 139 1.45 -15.13 -2.27
C GLU A 139 1.65 -13.65 -1.89
N THR A 140 0.59 -13.01 -1.39
CA THR A 140 0.68 -11.64 -0.86
C THR A 140 1.63 -11.57 0.35
N LYS A 141 1.49 -12.49 1.32
CA LYS A 141 2.41 -12.57 2.48
C LYS A 141 3.83 -12.88 2.03
N ASN A 142 4.03 -13.78 1.08
CA ASN A 142 5.35 -14.13 0.56
C ASN A 142 6.02 -12.95 -0.13
N ASN A 143 5.28 -12.16 -0.90
CA ASN A 143 5.79 -10.93 -1.47
C ASN A 143 6.22 -9.96 -0.36
N LEU A 144 5.42 -9.77 0.71
CA LEU A 144 5.81 -8.94 1.87
C LEU A 144 7.03 -9.50 2.61
N LYS A 145 7.20 -10.83 2.67
CA LYS A 145 8.40 -11.50 3.24
C LYS A 145 9.63 -11.23 2.39
N LYS A 146 9.54 -11.38 1.06
CA LYS A 146 10.60 -11.01 0.10
C LYS A 146 11.01 -9.55 0.24
N LEU A 147 10.04 -8.68 0.46
CA LEU A 147 10.25 -7.26 0.73
C LEU A 147 10.72 -6.99 2.16
N GLY A 148 10.85 -7.99 3.05
CA GLY A 148 11.33 -7.81 4.42
C GLY A 148 10.44 -6.90 5.27
N VAL A 149 9.15 -6.83 4.98
CA VAL A 149 8.16 -6.05 5.75
C VAL A 149 7.01 -6.92 6.25
N PHE A 150 7.07 -8.23 6.13
CA PHE A 150 6.07 -9.13 6.69
C PHE A 150 6.11 -9.18 8.23
N SER A 151 4.95 -9.41 8.85
CA SER A 151 4.79 -9.70 10.27
C SER A 151 3.65 -10.70 10.45
N ASP A 152 3.85 -11.71 11.31
CA ASP A 152 2.83 -12.70 11.66
C ASP A 152 1.65 -12.09 12.44
N ASN A 153 1.86 -10.92 13.04
CA ASN A 153 0.83 -10.20 13.79
C ASN A 153 -0.07 -9.35 12.87
N ASP A 154 0.27 -9.16 11.59
CA ASP A 154 -0.55 -8.36 10.69
C ASP A 154 -1.86 -9.08 10.37
N ILE A 155 -2.97 -8.34 10.33
CA ILE A 155 -4.29 -8.88 10.04
C ILE A 155 -4.64 -8.60 8.57
N TYR A 156 -5.11 -9.62 7.84
CA TYR A 156 -5.43 -9.51 6.41
C TYR A 156 -6.93 -9.71 6.18
N LEU A 157 -7.62 -8.65 5.73
CA LEU A 157 -9.01 -8.68 5.26
C LEU A 157 -9.02 -8.55 3.74
N LEU A 158 -8.64 -9.64 3.06
CA LEU A 158 -8.66 -9.75 1.61
C LEU A 158 -10.06 -10.06 1.09
N ARG A 159 -10.28 -9.85 -0.21
CA ARG A 159 -11.59 -9.99 -0.85
C ARG A 159 -11.90 -11.46 -1.14
N LEU A 160 -13.01 -11.96 -0.60
CA LEU A 160 -13.49 -13.31 -0.90
C LEU A 160 -14.10 -13.42 -2.31
N ASP A 161 -14.98 -12.47 -2.66
CA ASP A 161 -15.72 -12.47 -3.91
C ASP A 161 -16.19 -11.06 -4.32
N LYS A 162 -17.05 -10.98 -5.34
CA LYS A 162 -17.55 -9.69 -5.82
C LYS A 162 -18.34 -8.90 -4.76
N ALA A 163 -19.10 -9.58 -3.91
CA ALA A 163 -19.97 -9.02 -2.89
C ALA A 163 -19.21 -8.59 -1.62
N ASP A 164 -18.04 -9.19 -1.35
CA ASP A 164 -17.15 -8.86 -0.22
C ASP A 164 -16.45 -7.49 -0.39
N LYS A 165 -17.22 -6.41 -0.41
CA LYS A 165 -16.74 -5.03 -0.55
C LYS A 165 -15.97 -4.59 0.69
N LYS A 166 -15.09 -3.59 0.54
CA LYS A 166 -14.36 -2.98 1.68
C LYS A 166 -15.29 -2.45 2.78
N THR A 167 -16.51 -2.02 2.45
CA THR A 167 -17.50 -1.59 3.45
C THR A 167 -17.91 -2.73 4.38
N VAL A 168 -18.18 -3.92 3.83
CA VAL A 168 -18.53 -5.12 4.61
C VAL A 168 -17.38 -5.50 5.54
N ARG A 169 -16.15 -5.51 5.00
CA ARG A 169 -14.95 -5.79 5.79
C ARG A 169 -14.63 -4.74 6.85
N ARG A 170 -14.90 -3.46 6.59
CA ARG A 170 -14.79 -2.41 7.62
C ARG A 170 -15.80 -2.63 8.74
N GLU A 171 -17.03 -3.02 8.43
CA GLU A 171 -18.02 -3.38 9.46
C GLU A 171 -17.56 -4.55 10.32
N GLU A 172 -16.85 -5.53 9.76
CA GLU A 172 -16.21 -6.60 10.55
C GLU A 172 -15.19 -6.06 11.55
N ILE A 173 -14.37 -5.08 11.15
CA ILE A 173 -13.40 -4.39 12.03
C ILE A 173 -14.13 -3.65 13.15
N PHE A 174 -15.11 -2.81 12.82
CA PHE A 174 -15.80 -1.97 13.80
C PHE A 174 -16.64 -2.75 14.80
N ASN A 175 -17.32 -3.80 14.33
CA ASN A 175 -18.23 -4.57 15.16
C ASN A 175 -17.57 -5.81 15.78
N SER A 176 -16.27 -6.04 15.51
CA SER A 176 -15.56 -7.25 15.93
C SER A 176 -16.30 -8.53 15.51
N THR A 177 -16.74 -8.58 14.25
CA THR A 177 -17.51 -9.71 13.67
C THR A 177 -16.75 -10.36 12.53
N GLY A 178 -17.29 -11.44 11.94
CA GLY A 178 -16.69 -12.08 10.77
C GLY A 178 -15.24 -12.54 11.01
N ARG A 179 -14.30 -12.07 10.18
CA ARG A 179 -12.86 -12.36 10.30
C ARG A 179 -12.24 -11.76 11.55
N MET A 180 -12.86 -10.73 12.13
CA MET A 180 -12.37 -10.00 13.29
C MET A 180 -12.86 -10.55 14.63
N LYS A 181 -13.75 -11.55 14.64
CA LYS A 181 -14.41 -12.09 15.86
C LYS A 181 -13.48 -12.56 16.98
N ASN A 182 -12.26 -12.99 16.63
CA ASN A 182 -11.28 -13.54 17.57
C ASN A 182 -10.16 -12.55 17.91
N TYR A 183 -10.24 -11.31 17.41
CA TYR A 183 -9.29 -10.25 17.70
C TYR A 183 -9.84 -9.30 18.75
N ASN A 184 -8.96 -8.52 19.36
CA ASN A 184 -9.35 -7.45 20.26
C ASN A 184 -10.15 -6.38 19.51
N ASN A 185 -11.04 -5.68 20.21
CA ASN A 185 -11.61 -4.46 19.67
C ASN A 185 -10.51 -3.40 19.52
N PHE A 186 -10.40 -2.82 18.32
CA PHE A 186 -9.38 -1.83 17.99
C PHE A 186 -9.98 -0.43 17.85
N GLU A 187 -9.29 0.57 18.39
CA GLU A 187 -9.53 1.96 17.99
C GLU A 187 -8.73 2.23 16.71
N ILE A 188 -9.44 2.46 15.60
CA ILE A 188 -8.78 2.79 14.32
C ILE A 188 -8.35 4.25 14.35
N ILE A 189 -7.04 4.47 14.24
CA ILE A 189 -6.46 5.80 14.40
C ILE A 189 -5.97 6.43 13.09
N GLN A 190 -5.80 5.63 12.03
CA GLN A 190 -5.51 6.11 10.68
C GLN A 190 -6.04 5.16 9.60
N TYR A 191 -6.37 5.75 8.44
CA TYR A 191 -6.62 5.07 7.18
C TYR A 191 -5.61 5.54 6.13
N LEU A 192 -5.04 4.60 5.39
CA LEU A 192 -4.14 4.88 4.27
C LEU A 192 -4.59 4.09 3.05
N GLY A 193 -4.67 4.76 1.90
CA GLY A 193 -5.13 4.16 0.65
C GLY A 193 -4.87 5.07 -0.55
N ASP A 194 -4.94 4.53 -1.77
CA ASP A 194 -4.82 5.29 -3.01
C ASP A 194 -6.18 5.67 -3.60
N ALA A 195 -7.27 5.05 -3.13
CA ALA A 195 -8.61 5.27 -3.62
C ALA A 195 -9.59 5.77 -2.54
N MET A 196 -10.55 6.61 -2.93
CA MET A 196 -11.60 7.11 -2.02
C MET A 196 -12.48 6.01 -1.39
N GLY A 197 -12.41 4.77 -1.90
CA GLY A 197 -13.08 3.61 -1.31
C GLY A 197 -12.41 3.09 -0.05
N ASP A 198 -11.16 3.48 0.23
CA ASP A 198 -10.32 2.94 1.30
C ASP A 198 -10.58 3.62 2.65
N PHE A 199 -11.13 4.82 2.60
CA PHE A 199 -11.49 5.61 3.76
C PHE A 199 -12.93 5.30 4.20
N GLU A 200 -13.14 5.28 5.52
CA GLU A 200 -14.47 5.18 6.13
C GLU A 200 -15.24 6.50 5.94
N ASP A 201 -14.68 7.59 6.47
CA ASP A 201 -15.21 8.94 6.34
C ASP A 201 -14.57 9.63 5.13
N LYS A 202 -15.41 10.20 4.26
CA LYS A 202 -14.99 10.94 3.05
C LYS A 202 -14.95 12.45 3.26
N ASN A 203 -15.13 12.93 4.49
CA ASN A 203 -14.94 14.33 4.82
C ASN A 203 -13.50 14.75 4.47
N LEU A 204 -13.39 15.74 3.57
CA LEU A 204 -12.12 16.22 3.03
C LEU A 204 -11.22 16.82 4.11
N ASP A 205 -11.79 17.33 5.21
CA ASP A 205 -11.04 17.93 6.31
C ASP A 205 -10.22 16.90 7.11
N ARG A 206 -10.51 15.59 6.95
CA ARG A 206 -9.74 14.51 7.58
C ARG A 206 -8.44 14.17 6.86
N PHE A 207 -8.32 14.55 5.58
CA PHE A 207 -7.16 14.20 4.79
C PHE A 207 -5.91 14.94 5.26
N GLY A 208 -4.85 14.19 5.52
CA GLY A 208 -3.64 14.68 6.17
C GLY A 208 -3.75 14.82 7.69
N ILE A 209 -4.85 14.39 8.31
CA ILE A 209 -5.00 14.28 9.79
C ILE A 209 -4.96 12.81 10.20
N ASP A 210 -5.91 12.02 9.72
CA ASP A 210 -6.01 10.58 9.96
C ASP A 210 -6.39 9.77 8.72
N ASN A 211 -6.86 10.42 7.66
CA ASN A 211 -6.93 9.84 6.32
C ASN A 211 -5.72 10.28 5.50
N PHE A 212 -5.01 9.36 4.87
CA PHE A 212 -3.86 9.68 4.01
C PHE A 212 -4.00 9.02 2.65
N VAL A 213 -4.14 9.86 1.61
CA VAL A 213 -4.37 9.43 0.24
C VAL A 213 -3.07 9.42 -0.57
N PHE A 214 -2.82 8.30 -1.26
CA PHE A 214 -1.69 8.13 -2.16
C PHE A 214 -2.07 8.49 -3.59
N PRO A 215 -1.15 9.08 -4.37
CA PRO A 215 -1.41 9.38 -5.76
C PRO A 215 -1.30 8.10 -6.61
N ASN A 216 -2.41 7.66 -7.19
CA ASN A 216 -2.42 6.60 -8.20
C ASN A 216 -3.14 7.10 -9.47
N PRO A 217 -2.39 7.69 -10.42
CA PRO A 217 -2.96 8.11 -11.70
C PRO A 217 -3.06 6.97 -12.71
N MET A 218 -2.53 5.77 -12.42
CA MET A 218 -2.47 4.68 -13.40
C MET A 218 -3.82 3.98 -13.55
N TYR A 219 -4.58 3.87 -12.47
CA TYR A 219 -5.90 3.25 -12.47
C TYR A 219 -6.72 3.64 -11.23
N GLY A 220 -8.01 3.35 -11.24
CA GLY A 220 -8.89 3.61 -10.11
C GLY A 220 -10.36 3.63 -10.50
N LYS A 221 -11.22 4.11 -9.60
CA LYS A 221 -12.65 4.34 -9.89
C LYS A 221 -12.97 5.77 -10.34
N TRP A 222 -11.94 6.62 -10.43
CA TRP A 222 -12.05 8.03 -10.81
C TRP A 222 -12.18 8.19 -12.33
#